data_AF-A0A7Z9FCX5-F1
#
_entry.id   AF-A0A7Z9FCX5-F1
#
_cell.length_a   1.000
_cell.length_b   1.000
_cell.length_c   1.000
_cell.angle_alpha   90.00
_cell.angle_beta   90.00
_cell.angle_gamma   90.00
#
_symmetry.space_group_name_H-M   'P 1'
#
loop_
_entity.id
_entity.type
_entity.pdbx_description
1 polymer ?
#
loop_
_entity_poly.entity_id
_entity_poly.type
_entity_poly.pdbx_seq_one_letter_code
_entity_poly.pdbx_strand_id
1 'polypeptide(L)'
;TLAGGFLFGAFPGALLSLSGATIGATIVFLVVRNAVGNFLVRRGGKFLQKMKAGFQKNAFSYLLTMRLVPLFPFGMVNLAAGILGVRVKIFLVATLLGSFPAALILSLAGAELDDLLQSEDGFSLKSIMTPRVVAALIGLVGLALAPIVYKLIRKANVRQEN
;
A
#
# COMPACT_ATOMS: atom_id res chain seq x y z
N THR A 1 4.46 7.25 9.24
CA THR A 1 3.62 8.09 8.38
C THR A 1 2.58 8.87 9.15
N LEU A 2 1.64 8.23 9.87
CA LEU A 2 0.66 8.96 10.70
C LEU A 2 1.32 9.97 11.64
N ALA A 3 2.27 9.54 12.46
CA ALA A 3 3.04 10.45 13.33
C ALA A 3 3.81 11.54 12.55
N GLY A 4 4.26 11.25 11.33
CA GLY A 4 4.93 12.25 10.50
C GLY A 4 3.97 13.33 10.01
N GLY A 5 2.73 12.94 9.66
CA GLY A 5 1.67 13.88 9.31
C GLY A 5 1.22 14.72 10.50
N PHE A 6 1.10 14.11 11.67
CA PHE A 6 0.80 14.78 12.93
C PHE A 6 1.86 15.83 13.30
N LEU A 7 3.15 15.49 13.19
CA LEU A 7 4.24 16.37 13.61
C LEU A 7 4.64 17.44 12.58
N PHE A 8 4.49 17.16 11.28
CA PHE A 8 5.06 17.97 10.20
C PHE A 8 4.04 18.40 9.14
N GLY A 9 2.75 18.11 9.36
CA GLY A 9 1.69 18.33 8.39
C GLY A 9 1.69 17.32 7.25
N ALA A 10 0.64 17.36 6.43
CA ALA A 10 0.35 16.33 5.44
C ALA A 10 1.48 16.11 4.42
N PHE A 11 1.87 17.15 3.68
CA PHE A 11 2.83 17.02 2.59
C PHE A 11 4.27 16.76 3.09
N PRO A 12 4.84 17.55 4.03
CA PRO A 12 6.18 17.28 4.56
C PRO A 12 6.26 15.95 5.31
N GLY A 13 5.23 15.61 6.11
CA GLY A 13 5.13 14.33 6.81
C GLY A 13 5.11 13.12 5.88
N ALA A 14 4.46 13.25 4.72
CA ALA A 14 4.43 12.21 3.69
C ALA A 14 5.79 12.03 3.03
N LEU A 15 6.46 13.13 2.64
CA LEU A 15 7.79 13.09 2.01
C LEU A 15 8.86 12.51 2.94
N LEU A 16 8.89 12.95 4.19
CA LEU A 16 9.84 12.44 5.20
C LEU A 16 9.61 10.95 5.47
N SER A 17 8.34 10.56 5.69
CA SER A 17 7.99 9.16 5.94
C SER A 17 8.29 8.28 4.73
N LEU A 18 7.98 8.74 3.52
CA LEU A 18 8.24 8.00 2.29
C LEU A 18 9.74 7.85 2.05
N SER A 19 10.54 8.88 2.33
CA SER A 19 12.00 8.83 2.21
C SER A 19 12.59 7.80 3.17
N GLY A 20 12.23 7.85 4.45
CA GLY A 20 12.68 6.88 5.45
C GLY A 20 12.25 5.45 5.11
N ALA A 21 10.98 5.26 4.73
CA ALA A 21 10.47 3.96 4.31
C ALA A 21 11.20 3.42 3.05
N THR A 22 11.50 4.28 2.09
CA THR A 22 12.19 3.90 0.85
C THR A 22 13.65 3.55 1.12
N ILE A 23 14.34 4.28 2.00
CA ILE A 23 15.72 3.97 2.41
C ILE A 23 15.75 2.61 3.10
N GLY A 24 14.90 2.39 4.11
CA GLY A 24 14.81 1.11 4.81
C GLY A 24 14.44 -0.05 3.89
N ALA A 25 13.46 0.16 3.01
CA ALA A 25 13.05 -0.83 2.01
C ALA A 25 14.21 -1.18 1.07
N THR A 26 14.98 -0.19 0.62
CA THR A 26 16.13 -0.37 -0.26
C THR A 26 17.24 -1.17 0.43
N ILE A 27 17.53 -0.89 1.70
CA ILE A 27 18.52 -1.66 2.47
C ILE A 27 18.11 -3.14 2.53
N VAL A 28 16.89 -3.43 2.97
CA VAL A 28 16.38 -4.82 3.05
C VAL A 28 16.41 -5.49 1.69
N PHE A 29 15.93 -4.80 0.65
CA PHE A 29 15.95 -5.29 -0.72
C PHE A 29 17.38 -5.63 -1.20
N LEU A 30 18.37 -4.77 -0.94
CA LEU A 30 19.76 -4.97 -1.34
C LEU A 30 20.40 -6.14 -0.59
N VAL A 31 20.17 -6.24 0.72
CA VAL A 31 20.63 -7.37 1.54
C VAL A 31 20.09 -8.66 0.97
N VAL A 32 18.79 -8.75 0.74
CA VAL A 32 18.17 -9.96 0.18
C VAL A 32 18.70 -10.24 -1.21
N ARG A 33 18.75 -9.25 -2.09
CA ARG A 33 19.20 -9.41 -3.48
C ARG A 33 20.62 -9.92 -3.58
N ASN A 34 21.53 -9.39 -2.77
CA ASN A 34 22.96 -9.66 -2.88
C ASN A 34 23.39 -10.85 -2.01
N ALA A 35 22.84 -11.01 -0.80
CA ALA A 35 23.28 -12.04 0.13
C ALA A 35 22.52 -13.36 -0.04
N VAL A 36 21.23 -13.34 -0.37
CA VAL A 36 20.36 -14.54 -0.26
C VAL A 36 19.60 -14.87 -1.54
N GLY A 37 19.38 -13.91 -2.43
CA GLY A 37 18.47 -14.03 -3.56
C GLY A 37 18.87 -15.12 -4.55
N ASN A 38 20.16 -15.19 -4.91
CA ASN A 38 20.66 -16.23 -5.83
C ASN A 38 20.58 -17.63 -5.22
N PHE A 39 20.83 -17.77 -3.92
CA PHE A 39 20.70 -19.04 -3.21
C PHE A 39 19.23 -19.51 -3.18
N LEU A 40 18.29 -18.62 -2.83
CA LEU A 40 16.87 -18.93 -2.76
C LEU A 40 16.27 -19.28 -4.12
N VAL A 41 16.65 -18.55 -5.18
CA VAL A 41 16.18 -18.86 -6.54
C VAL A 41 16.69 -20.23 -7.01
N ARG A 42 17.93 -20.61 -6.66
CA ARG A 42 18.45 -21.95 -6.95
C ARG A 42 17.71 -23.02 -6.15
N ARG A 43 17.45 -22.79 -4.86
CA ARG A 43 16.76 -23.74 -3.97
C ARG A 43 15.28 -23.93 -4.35
N GLY A 44 14.59 -22.89 -4.83
CA GLY A 44 13.20 -22.99 -5.28
C GLY A 44 13.02 -23.55 -6.70
N GLY A 45 14.10 -23.99 -7.34
CA GLY A 45 14.06 -24.76 -8.59
C GLY A 45 13.41 -24.03 -9.77
N LYS A 46 12.80 -24.81 -10.68
CA LYS A 46 12.25 -24.32 -11.95
C LYS A 46 11.14 -23.27 -11.77
N PHE A 47 10.36 -23.35 -10.69
CA PHE A 47 9.27 -22.41 -10.41
C PHE A 47 9.78 -20.99 -10.15
N LEU A 48 10.70 -20.82 -9.19
CA LEU A 48 11.27 -19.49 -8.88
C LEU A 48 12.08 -18.93 -10.04
N GLN A 49 12.76 -19.78 -10.81
CA GLN A 49 13.46 -19.33 -12.02
C GLN A 49 12.50 -18.78 -13.08
N LYS A 50 11.36 -19.46 -13.31
CA LYS A 50 10.31 -18.99 -14.22
C LYS A 50 9.67 -17.69 -13.71
N MET A 51 9.39 -17.61 -12.40
CA MET A 51 8.89 -16.38 -11.79
C MET A 51 9.88 -15.24 -11.95
N LYS A 52 11.18 -15.46 -11.70
CA LYS A 52 12.23 -14.45 -11.88
C LYS A 52 12.24 -13.92 -13.31
N ALA A 53 12.24 -14.81 -14.29
CA ALA A 53 12.24 -14.43 -15.71
C ALA A 53 10.98 -13.63 -16.10
N GLY A 54 9.79 -14.11 -15.71
CA GLY A 54 8.52 -13.44 -16.00
C GLY A 54 8.36 -12.10 -15.28
N PHE A 55 8.77 -12.03 -14.01
CA PHE A 55 8.71 -10.81 -13.22
C PHE A 55 9.66 -9.74 -13.75
N GLN A 56 10.88 -10.10 -14.15
CA GLN A 56 11.85 -9.13 -14.65
C GLN A 56 11.43 -8.43 -15.94
N LYS A 57 10.61 -9.07 -16.79
CA LYS A 57 10.08 -8.46 -18.03
C LYS A 57 9.20 -7.23 -17.74
N ASN A 58 8.38 -7.28 -16.69
CA ASN A 58 7.41 -6.23 -16.33
C ASN A 58 7.57 -5.76 -14.87
N ALA A 59 8.81 -5.80 -14.34
CA ALA A 59 9.06 -5.62 -12.91
C ALA A 59 8.55 -4.27 -12.38
N PHE A 60 8.62 -3.21 -13.20
CA PHE A 60 8.11 -1.90 -12.83
C PHE A 60 6.59 -1.95 -12.61
N SER A 61 5.82 -2.41 -13.59
CA SER A 61 4.36 -2.47 -13.51
C SER A 61 3.88 -3.38 -12.39
N TYR A 62 4.52 -4.53 -12.18
CA TYR A 62 4.18 -5.43 -11.08
C TYR A 62 4.44 -4.79 -9.71
N LEU A 63 5.62 -4.20 -9.51
CA LEU A 63 5.91 -3.53 -8.24
C LEU A 63 4.99 -2.34 -8.01
N LEU A 64 4.77 -1.50 -9.02
CA LEU A 64 3.88 -0.35 -8.92
C LEU A 64 2.46 -0.79 -8.50
N THR A 65 1.93 -1.83 -9.15
CA THR A 65 0.62 -2.39 -8.81
C THR A 65 0.58 -2.92 -7.38
N MET A 66 1.58 -3.70 -6.96
CA MET A 66 1.68 -4.23 -5.59
C MET A 66 1.84 -3.14 -4.52
N ARG A 67 2.33 -1.95 -4.89
CA ARG A 67 2.47 -0.80 -3.98
C ARG A 67 1.19 0.02 -3.88
N LEU A 68 0.49 0.20 -5.00
CA LEU A 68 -0.79 0.91 -5.05
C LEU A 68 -1.91 0.08 -4.44
N VAL A 69 -1.89 -1.24 -4.67
CA VAL A 69 -2.90 -2.17 -4.20
C VAL A 69 -2.38 -2.85 -2.92
N PRO A 70 -2.95 -2.55 -1.73
CA PRO A 70 -2.44 -3.01 -0.44
C PRO A 70 -2.81 -4.48 -0.14
N LEU A 71 -2.72 -5.36 -1.14
CA LEU A 71 -2.95 -6.80 -0.98
C LEU A 71 -1.79 -7.50 -0.27
N PHE A 72 -0.58 -6.93 -0.36
CA PHE A 72 0.63 -7.53 0.16
C PHE A 72 1.28 -6.65 1.24
N PRO A 73 1.76 -7.24 2.35
CA PRO A 73 2.53 -6.51 3.34
C PRO A 73 3.78 -5.87 2.72
N PHE A 74 4.09 -4.64 3.14
CA PHE A 74 5.19 -3.84 2.58
C PHE A 74 6.54 -4.58 2.58
N GLY A 75 6.84 -5.29 3.67
CA GLY A 75 8.06 -6.09 3.79
C GLY A 75 8.11 -7.27 2.81
N MET A 76 6.99 -7.97 2.58
CA MET A 76 6.95 -9.12 1.67
C MET A 76 7.30 -8.70 0.24
N VAL A 77 6.80 -7.54 -0.22
CA VAL A 77 7.11 -7.02 -1.56
C VAL A 77 8.62 -6.72 -1.68
N ASN A 78 9.26 -6.19 -0.63
CA ASN A 78 10.71 -5.91 -0.60
C ASN A 78 11.52 -7.21 -0.72
N LEU A 79 11.16 -8.23 0.06
CA LEU A 79 11.81 -9.54 0.04
C LEU A 79 11.65 -10.19 -1.33
N ALA A 80 10.43 -10.23 -1.88
CA ALA A 80 10.15 -10.81 -3.17
C ALA A 80 10.94 -10.10 -4.29
N ALA A 81 10.95 -8.77 -4.30
CA ALA A 81 11.74 -7.98 -5.26
C ALA A 81 13.25 -8.29 -5.16
N GLY A 82 13.75 -8.49 -3.94
CA GLY A 82 15.15 -8.87 -3.68
C GLY A 82 15.46 -10.27 -4.19
N ILE A 83 14.64 -11.26 -3.85
CA ILE A 83 14.79 -12.66 -4.28
C ILE A 83 14.75 -12.76 -5.82
N LEU A 84 13.79 -12.09 -6.46
CA LEU A 84 13.64 -12.07 -7.91
C LEU A 84 14.71 -11.19 -8.60
N GLY A 85 15.57 -10.51 -7.84
CA GLY A 85 16.71 -9.76 -8.36
C GLY A 85 16.30 -8.59 -9.25
N VAL A 86 15.26 -7.85 -8.86
CA VAL A 86 14.82 -6.65 -9.59
C VAL A 86 15.96 -5.62 -9.65
N ARG A 87 15.99 -4.78 -10.69
CA ARG A 87 16.98 -3.68 -10.80
C ARG A 87 16.69 -2.61 -9.74
N VAL A 88 17.72 -2.14 -9.02
CA VAL A 88 17.59 -1.14 -7.93
C VAL A 88 16.79 0.09 -8.38
N LYS A 89 17.09 0.64 -9.56
CA LYS A 89 16.39 1.81 -10.12
C LYS A 89 14.88 1.56 -10.28
N ILE A 90 14.50 0.38 -10.76
CA ILE A 90 13.08 0.01 -10.93
C ILE A 90 12.41 -0.10 -9.56
N PHE A 91 13.06 -0.76 -8.60
CA PHE A 91 12.55 -0.90 -7.25
C PHE A 91 12.33 0.45 -6.56
N LEU A 92 13.31 1.35 -6.66
CA LEU A 92 13.25 2.71 -6.09
C LEU A 92 12.10 3.51 -6.69
N VAL A 93 12.04 3.64 -8.02
CA VAL A 93 11.03 4.47 -8.69
C VAL A 93 9.63 3.89 -8.47
N ALA A 94 9.45 2.57 -8.58
CA ALA A 94 8.15 1.95 -8.33
C ALA A 94 7.69 2.10 -6.87
N THR A 95 8.63 2.04 -5.91
CA THR A 95 8.30 2.22 -4.48
C THR A 95 7.95 3.68 -4.18
N LEU A 96 8.73 4.65 -4.69
CA LEU A 96 8.42 6.06 -4.51
C LEU A 96 7.06 6.42 -5.11
N LEU A 97 6.84 6.12 -6.40
CA LEU A 97 5.59 6.46 -7.07
C LEU A 97 4.40 5.67 -6.51
N GLY A 98 4.58 4.38 -6.25
CA GLY A 98 3.49 3.51 -5.80
C GLY A 98 3.09 3.72 -4.34
N SER A 99 4.03 4.11 -3.47
CA SER A 99 3.74 4.33 -2.05
C SER A 99 3.43 5.79 -1.72
N PHE A 100 3.69 6.73 -2.62
CA PHE A 100 3.40 8.15 -2.38
C PHE A 100 1.91 8.45 -2.12
N PRO A 101 0.93 7.93 -2.90
CA PRO A 101 -0.49 8.20 -2.64
C PRO A 101 -0.93 7.71 -1.25
N ALA A 102 -0.55 6.49 -0.88
CA ALA A 102 -0.84 5.93 0.44
C ALA A 102 -0.15 6.72 1.56
N ALA A 103 1.10 7.16 1.34
CA ALA A 103 1.82 7.98 2.30
C ALA A 103 1.14 9.34 2.53
N LEU A 104 0.67 9.99 1.46
CA LEU A 104 -0.11 11.23 1.56
C LEU A 104 -1.40 11.03 2.34
N ILE A 105 -2.19 10.01 2.03
CA ILE A 105 -3.47 9.75 2.72
C ILE A 105 -3.25 9.51 4.22
N LEU A 106 -2.25 8.70 4.58
CA LEU A 106 -1.91 8.46 5.99
C LEU A 106 -1.35 9.69 6.68
N SER A 107 -0.61 10.53 5.96
CA SER A 107 -0.05 11.77 6.52
C SER A 107 -1.14 12.84 6.70
N LEU A 108 -2.08 12.95 5.76
CA LEU A 108 -3.28 13.78 5.89
C LEU A 108 -4.08 13.39 7.13
N ALA A 109 -4.36 12.09 7.32
CA ALA A 109 -5.03 11.62 8.52
C ALA A 109 -4.27 11.94 9.82
N GLY A 110 -2.94 11.98 9.77
CA GLY A 110 -2.11 12.41 10.90
C GLY A 110 -2.21 13.91 11.17
N ALA A 111 -2.21 14.74 10.13
CA ALA A 111 -2.32 16.20 10.24
C ALA A 111 -3.70 16.61 10.78
N GLU A 112 -4.77 16.00 10.27
CA GLU A 112 -6.15 16.23 10.76
C GLU A 112 -6.30 15.84 12.24
N LEU A 113 -5.53 14.84 12.71
CA LEU A 113 -5.53 14.47 14.13
C LEU A 113 -4.93 15.57 15.01
N ASP A 114 -3.93 16.32 14.50
CA ASP A 114 -3.36 17.47 15.20
C ASP A 114 -4.37 18.61 15.32
N ASP A 115 -5.06 18.94 14.22
CA ASP A 115 -6.11 19.96 14.19
C ASP A 115 -7.27 19.62 15.14
N LEU A 116 -7.68 18.35 15.21
CA LEU A 116 -8.72 17.87 16.12
C LEU A 116 -8.30 17.97 17.60
N LEU A 117 -7.02 17.71 17.91
CA LEU A 117 -6.50 17.76 19.28
C LEU A 117 -6.30 19.19 19.79
N GLN A 118 -6.08 20.16 18.88
CA GLN A 118 -5.92 21.58 19.21
C GLN A 118 -7.25 22.35 19.24
N SER A 119 -8.33 21.75 18.77
CA SER A 119 -9.67 22.36 18.85
C SER A 119 -10.17 22.46 20.30
N GLU A 120 -10.67 23.64 20.68
CA GLU A 120 -11.13 23.96 22.06
C GLU A 120 -12.28 23.04 22.56
N ASP A 121 -12.92 22.29 21.65
CA ASP A 121 -14.02 21.37 21.95
C ASP A 121 -13.57 20.02 22.54
N GLY A 122 -12.26 19.71 22.52
CA GLY A 122 -11.74 18.42 22.97
C GLY A 122 -12.32 17.21 22.21
N PHE A 123 -11.99 15.99 22.65
CA PHE A 123 -12.47 14.73 22.06
C PHE A 123 -13.99 14.52 22.32
N SER A 124 -14.84 15.31 21.67
CA SER A 124 -16.30 15.18 21.77
C SER A 124 -16.83 14.33 20.62
N LEU A 125 -17.71 13.36 20.93
CA LEU A 125 -18.36 12.48 19.94
C LEU A 125 -19.07 13.26 18.81
N LYS A 126 -19.44 14.52 19.05
CA LYS A 126 -20.01 15.43 18.05
C LYS A 126 -19.01 15.93 17.00
N SER A 127 -17.73 16.05 17.33
CA SER A 127 -16.69 16.53 16.40
C SER A 127 -16.24 15.41 15.44
N ILE A 128 -16.27 14.16 15.93
CA ILE A 128 -15.96 12.95 15.14
C ILE A 128 -17.10 12.59 14.18
N MET A 129 -18.35 12.89 14.52
CA MET A 129 -19.53 12.66 13.67
C MET A 129 -19.84 13.84 12.73
N THR A 130 -18.82 14.42 12.11
CA THR A 130 -19.04 15.38 11.02
C THR A 130 -19.72 14.69 9.82
N PRO A 131 -20.57 15.38 9.05
CA PRO A 131 -21.27 14.81 7.88
C PRO A 131 -20.31 14.16 6.87
N ARG A 132 -19.06 14.65 6.81
CA ARG A 132 -18.00 14.11 5.95
C ARG A 132 -17.46 12.78 6.43
N VAL A 133 -17.25 12.60 7.74
CA VAL A 133 -16.84 11.31 8.32
C VAL A 133 -17.95 10.29 8.16
N VAL A 134 -19.21 10.68 8.41
CA VAL A 134 -20.37 9.82 8.19
C VAL A 134 -20.50 9.43 6.71
N ALA A 135 -20.33 10.36 5.78
CA ALA A 135 -20.32 10.07 4.35
C ALA A 135 -19.16 9.14 3.95
N ALA A 136 -17.97 9.33 4.50
CA ALA A 136 -16.81 8.48 4.26
C ALA A 136 -17.02 7.05 4.78
N LEU A 137 -17.60 6.90 5.99
CA LEU A 137 -17.93 5.59 6.57
C LEU A 137 -19.03 4.89 5.77
N ILE A 138 -20.08 5.60 5.36
CA ILE A 138 -21.13 5.05 4.49
C ILE A 138 -20.54 4.63 3.14
N GLY A 139 -19.67 5.45 2.55
CA GLY A 139 -18.96 5.13 1.31
C GLY A 139 -18.08 3.89 1.45
N LEU A 140 -17.37 3.75 2.57
CA LEU A 140 -16.52 2.60 2.86
C LEU A 140 -17.35 1.32 3.04
N VAL A 141 -18.45 1.38 3.79
CA VAL A 141 -19.41 0.27 3.93
C VAL A 141 -20.01 -0.09 2.59
N GLY A 142 -20.42 0.90 1.79
CA GLY A 142 -20.94 0.69 0.44
C GLY A 142 -19.93 0.00 -0.48
N LEU A 143 -18.66 0.43 -0.44
CA LEU A 143 -17.58 -0.18 -1.23
C LEU A 143 -17.29 -1.62 -0.79
N ALA A 144 -17.27 -1.87 0.52
CA ALA A 144 -17.07 -3.20 1.09
C ALA A 144 -18.23 -4.16 0.73
N LEU A 145 -19.46 -3.65 0.64
CA LEU A 145 -20.65 -4.42 0.30
C LEU A 145 -20.92 -4.53 -1.20
N ALA A 146 -20.39 -3.63 -2.03
CA ALA A 146 -20.55 -3.63 -3.48
C ALA A 146 -20.31 -5.00 -4.16
N PRO A 147 -19.21 -5.75 -3.86
CA PRO A 147 -18.99 -7.06 -4.46
C PRO A 147 -19.99 -8.13 -3.99
N ILE A 148 -20.56 -8.00 -2.79
CA ILE A 148 -21.58 -8.91 -2.26
C ILE A 148 -22.92 -8.62 -2.95
N VAL A 149 -23.32 -7.36 -3.02
CA VAL A 149 -24.55 -6.92 -3.69
C VAL A 149 -24.52 -7.30 -5.17
N TYR A 150 -23.38 -7.08 -5.85
CA TYR A 150 -23.21 -7.50 -7.25
C TYR A 150 -23.38 -9.02 -7.42
N LYS A 151 -22.81 -9.83 -6.52
CA LYS A 151 -23.00 -11.29 -6.54
C LYS A 151 -24.45 -11.70 -6.29
N LEU A 152 -25.16 -11.03 -5.40
CA LEU A 152 -26.57 -11.33 -5.09
C LEU A 152 -27.50 -11.01 -6.25
N ILE A 153 -27.33 -9.85 -6.89
CA ILE A 153 -28.12 -9.45 -8.07
C ILE A 153 -27.85 -10.40 -9.25
N ARG A 154 -26.59 -10.74 -9.51
CA ARG A 154 -26.25 -11.69 -10.59
C ARG A 154 -26.85 -13.08 -10.34
N LYS A 155 -26.87 -13.54 -9.09
CA LYS A 155 -27.43 -14.84 -8.73
C LYS A 155 -28.97 -14.86 -8.81
N ALA A 156 -29.64 -13.73 -8.57
CA ALA A 156 -31.07 -13.58 -8.74
C ALA A 156 -31.49 -13.61 -10.22
N ASN A 157 -30.76 -12.92 -11.10
CA ASN A 157 -31.06 -12.89 -12.54
C ASN A 157 -30.84 -14.25 -13.22
N VAL A 158 -29.78 -14.99 -12.86
CA VAL A 158 -29.50 -16.35 -13.40
C VAL A 158 -30.56 -17.38 -12.96
N ARG A 159 -31.36 -17.11 -11.93
CA ARG A 159 -32.44 -17.99 -11.46
C ARG A 159 -33.79 -17.70 -12.11
N GLN A 160 -33.93 -16.59 -12.83
CA GLN A 160 -35.14 -16.26 -13.61
C GLN A 160 -35.04 -16.68 -15.08
N GLU A 161 -33.82 -16.94 -15.60
CA GLU A 161 -33.58 -17.44 -16.96
C GLU A 161 -33.55 -18.98 -17.07
N ASN A 162 -33.71 -19.71 -15.95
CA ASN A 162 -33.87 -21.17 -15.87
C ASN A 162 -35.26 -21.53 -15.35
#